data_AF-A0A151IG51-F1
#
_entry.id   AF-A0A151IG51-F1
#
_cell.length_a   1.000
_cell.length_b   1.000
_cell.length_c   1.000
_cell.angle_alpha   90.00
_cell.angle_beta   90.00
_cell.angle_gamma   90.00
#
_symmetry.space_group_name_H-M   'P 1'
#
loop_
_entity.id
_entity.type
_entity.pdbx_description
1 polymer ?
#
loop_
_entity_poly.entity_id
_entity_poly.type
_entity_poly.pdbx_seq_one_letter_code
_entity_poly.pdbx_strand_id
1 'polypeptide(L)'
;VFNPKLTGYSTGTGEFISTAAKLNVAFPVAATEDALQQARILVQRIKNNPKINIKRHWKLITILFGANDICSAQCYDPQKFSPMRYILHLRRTLDFLKIALPRTLVNLVPALDVTVSIRVTRSTMCNILHPLYCACMHQGSRPEIETSKISQLYQQAAEALVHSGRYDNSPDFTVVLQPFIKLFNAPNTDPRRAPSIDSSLVTYDCFHFSQKGHALDVVNKNLGDRKRHTNHPANLLWNNMLEPVGNKTDRGLPRTLEKILCPTENAPYIFTNVNSRYFRMTGRQDGIV
;
A
#
# COMPACT_ATOMS: atom_id res chain seq x y z
N VAL A 1 -11.71 17.66 9.81
CA VAL A 1 -11.38 18.47 8.60
C VAL A 1 -9.96 18.13 8.18
N PHE A 2 -9.75 17.68 6.94
CA PHE A 2 -8.41 17.40 6.40
C PHE A 2 -7.61 18.70 6.23
N ASN A 3 -6.28 18.65 6.39
CA ASN A 3 -5.43 19.83 6.25
C ASN A 3 -5.48 20.36 4.79
N PRO A 4 -6.06 21.55 4.53
CA PRO A 4 -6.22 22.07 3.17
C PRO A 4 -4.89 22.50 2.53
N LYS A 5 -3.79 22.54 3.32
CA LYS A 5 -2.45 22.93 2.86
C LYS A 5 -1.64 21.74 2.32
N LEU A 6 -2.20 20.53 2.31
CA LEU A 6 -1.54 19.38 1.69
C LEU A 6 -1.40 19.60 0.18
N THR A 7 -0.27 19.18 -0.39
CA THR A 7 0.02 19.28 -1.83
C THR A 7 0.72 18.02 -2.31
N GLY A 8 0.83 17.86 -3.63
CA GLY A 8 1.56 16.74 -4.25
C GLY A 8 0.71 15.54 -4.64
N TYR A 9 -0.56 15.49 -4.24
CA TYR A 9 -1.53 14.46 -4.66
C TYR A 9 -1.98 14.66 -6.12
N SER A 10 -2.35 13.57 -6.79
CA SER A 10 -2.90 13.62 -8.15
C SER A 10 -4.23 14.39 -8.20
N THR A 11 -4.40 15.25 -9.20
CA THR A 11 -5.60 16.11 -9.34
C THR A 11 -6.52 15.72 -10.49
N GLY A 12 -6.24 14.60 -11.16
CA GLY A 12 -7.02 14.11 -12.30
C GLY A 12 -6.45 12.81 -12.85
N THR A 13 -7.05 12.34 -13.93
CA THR A 13 -6.63 11.13 -14.65
C THR A 13 -5.47 11.45 -15.60
N GLY A 14 -4.46 10.58 -15.63
CA GLY A 14 -3.35 10.69 -16.58
C GLY A 14 -2.16 9.82 -16.17
N GLU A 15 -1.23 9.65 -17.10
CA GLU A 15 0.03 8.93 -16.85
C GLU A 15 0.97 9.73 -15.96
N PHE A 16 2.09 9.11 -15.53
CA PHE A 16 3.04 9.75 -14.62
C PHE A 16 3.67 11.04 -15.19
N ILE A 17 3.71 11.22 -16.51
CA ILE A 17 4.18 12.46 -17.18
C ILE A 17 3.14 13.59 -17.17
N SER A 18 1.88 13.28 -16.87
CA SER A 18 0.80 14.27 -16.83
C SER A 18 1.04 15.29 -15.72
N THR A 19 0.71 16.56 -16.01
CA THR A 19 0.72 17.63 -15.00
C THR A 19 -0.29 17.37 -13.87
N ALA A 20 -1.28 16.50 -14.10
CA ALA A 20 -2.26 16.05 -13.11
C ALA A 20 -1.68 15.02 -12.12
N ALA A 21 -0.58 14.31 -12.46
CA ALA A 21 0.03 13.31 -11.60
C ALA A 21 0.76 13.92 -10.39
N LYS A 22 1.24 15.17 -10.50
CA LYS A 22 1.99 15.88 -9.46
C LYS A 22 3.19 15.05 -8.97
N LEU A 23 3.20 14.63 -7.70
CA LEU A 23 4.26 13.78 -7.13
C LEU A 23 3.98 12.28 -7.26
N ASN A 24 2.84 11.89 -7.83
CA ASN A 24 2.62 10.49 -8.18
C ASN A 24 3.51 10.12 -9.38
N VAL A 25 4.43 9.19 -9.13
CA VAL A 25 5.40 8.67 -10.11
C VAL A 25 5.15 7.20 -10.45
N ALA A 26 4.03 6.63 -9.98
CA ALA A 26 3.63 5.28 -10.32
C ALA A 26 3.31 5.20 -11.82
N PHE A 27 3.78 4.14 -12.46
CA PHE A 27 3.48 3.85 -13.86
C PHE A 27 3.04 2.38 -14.01
N PRO A 28 2.24 2.05 -15.04
CA PRO A 28 1.77 0.68 -15.25
C PRO A 28 2.90 -0.33 -15.40
N VAL A 29 2.66 -1.59 -15.02
CA VAL A 29 3.59 -2.72 -15.19
C VAL A 29 4.85 -2.66 -14.30
N ALA A 30 5.08 -1.57 -13.56
CA ALA A 30 6.25 -1.44 -12.69
C ALA A 30 6.36 -2.56 -11.64
N ALA A 31 7.54 -3.15 -11.51
CA ALA A 31 7.88 -4.14 -10.49
C ALA A 31 8.80 -3.51 -9.42
N THR A 32 9.15 -4.24 -8.36
CA THR A 32 10.01 -3.65 -7.32
C THR A 32 11.37 -3.19 -7.80
N GLU A 33 11.91 -3.78 -8.87
CA GLU A 33 13.19 -3.34 -9.44
C GLU A 33 13.16 -1.89 -9.94
N ASP A 34 11.99 -1.39 -10.34
CA ASP A 34 11.77 -0.01 -10.77
C ASP A 34 11.70 1.00 -9.61
N ALA A 35 11.51 0.52 -8.38
CA ALA A 35 11.21 1.36 -7.22
C ALA A 35 12.29 2.42 -6.97
N LEU A 36 13.56 2.07 -7.15
CA LEU A 36 14.67 3.00 -6.97
C LEU A 36 14.65 4.11 -8.04
N GLN A 37 14.33 3.77 -9.28
CA GLN A 37 14.26 4.74 -10.36
C GLN A 37 13.06 5.69 -10.16
N GLN A 38 11.89 5.16 -9.77
CA GLN A 38 10.75 5.99 -9.40
C GLN A 38 11.08 6.92 -8.22
N ALA A 39 11.79 6.43 -7.20
CA ALA A 39 12.22 7.26 -6.08
C ALA A 39 13.16 8.39 -6.51
N ARG A 40 14.09 8.14 -7.44
CA ARG A 40 14.95 9.20 -8.01
C ARG A 40 14.14 10.27 -8.73
N ILE A 41 13.16 9.86 -9.54
CA ILE A 41 12.26 10.78 -10.23
C ILE A 41 11.44 11.60 -9.22
N LEU A 42 10.90 10.96 -8.19
CA LEU A 42 10.16 11.63 -7.11
C LEU A 42 11.02 12.68 -6.40
N VAL A 43 12.24 12.32 -6.00
CA VAL A 43 13.18 13.24 -5.36
C VAL A 43 13.47 14.43 -6.27
N GLN A 44 13.69 14.19 -7.57
CA GLN A 44 13.95 15.27 -8.52
C GLN A 44 12.74 16.19 -8.68
N ARG A 45 11.51 15.65 -8.75
CA ARG A 45 10.27 16.43 -8.77
C ARG A 45 10.10 17.26 -7.49
N ILE A 46 10.43 16.70 -6.34
CA ILE A 46 10.39 17.42 -5.05
C ILE A 46 11.38 18.58 -5.05
N LYS A 47 12.63 18.34 -5.46
CA LYS A 47 13.69 19.36 -5.51
C LYS A 47 13.38 20.50 -6.47
N ASN A 48 12.75 20.18 -7.60
CA ASN A 48 12.43 21.16 -8.64
C ASN A 48 11.10 21.90 -8.40
N ASN A 49 10.33 21.53 -7.38
CA ASN A 49 9.06 22.16 -7.09
C ASN A 49 9.26 23.36 -6.14
N PRO A 50 9.09 24.62 -6.61
CA PRO A 50 9.33 25.80 -5.79
C PRO A 50 8.38 25.93 -4.59
N LYS A 51 7.26 25.21 -4.58
CA LYS A 51 6.30 25.20 -3.47
C LYS A 51 6.73 24.28 -2.33
N ILE A 52 7.75 23.44 -2.52
CA ILE A 52 8.21 22.48 -1.51
C ILE A 52 9.55 22.93 -0.93
N ASN A 53 9.53 23.37 0.32
CA ASN A 53 10.77 23.56 1.06
C ASN A 53 11.24 22.20 1.59
N ILE A 54 12.18 21.57 0.86
CA ILE A 54 12.69 20.23 1.18
C ILE A 54 13.22 20.09 2.62
N LYS A 55 13.80 21.16 3.18
CA LYS A 55 14.39 21.18 4.53
C LYS A 55 13.36 21.40 5.63
N ARG A 56 12.23 22.05 5.35
CA ARG A 56 11.23 22.43 6.37
C ARG A 56 9.95 21.59 6.32
N HIS A 57 9.45 21.29 5.12
CA HIS A 57 8.19 20.55 4.97
C HIS A 57 8.39 19.07 5.24
N TRP A 58 7.43 18.45 5.93
CA TRP A 58 7.36 16.99 6.05
C TRP A 58 6.87 16.38 4.74
N LYS A 59 7.45 15.24 4.35
CA LYS A 59 6.99 14.42 3.22
C LYS A 59 6.36 13.14 3.76
N LEU A 60 5.18 12.80 3.25
CA LEU A 60 4.56 11.50 3.44
C LEU A 60 4.64 10.77 2.10
N ILE A 61 5.43 9.70 2.03
CA ILE A 61 5.62 8.91 0.81
C ILE A 61 4.97 7.54 1.03
N THR A 62 4.07 7.13 0.15
CA THR A 62 3.50 5.78 0.17
C THR A 62 4.13 4.94 -0.93
N ILE A 63 4.66 3.78 -0.56
CA ILE A 63 5.26 2.80 -1.49
C ILE A 63 4.39 1.54 -1.46
N LEU A 64 3.93 1.11 -2.64
CA LEU A 64 3.21 -0.14 -2.86
C LEU A 64 3.71 -0.76 -4.17
N PHE A 65 4.38 -1.91 -4.06
CA PHE A 65 4.88 -2.72 -5.16
C PHE A 65 4.66 -4.21 -4.85
N GLY A 66 4.98 -5.09 -5.79
CA GLY A 66 4.95 -6.54 -5.60
C GLY A 66 3.90 -7.26 -6.43
N ALA A 67 2.83 -6.59 -6.85
CA ALA A 67 1.80 -7.22 -7.67
C ALA A 67 2.38 -7.74 -8.99
N ASN A 68 3.07 -6.91 -9.76
CA ASN A 68 3.67 -7.31 -11.05
C ASN A 68 4.86 -8.28 -10.88
N ASP A 69 5.63 -8.13 -9.79
CA ASP A 69 6.65 -9.11 -9.42
C ASP A 69 6.04 -10.52 -9.34
N ILE A 70 4.90 -10.64 -8.67
CA ILE A 70 4.20 -11.92 -8.43
C ILE A 70 3.41 -12.39 -9.66
N CYS A 71 2.71 -11.47 -10.33
CA CYS A 71 1.77 -11.77 -11.40
C CYS A 71 2.41 -12.03 -12.75
N SER A 72 3.58 -11.46 -13.02
CA SER A 72 4.23 -11.55 -14.34
C SER A 72 5.67 -12.02 -14.23
N ALA A 73 6.42 -11.46 -13.29
CA ALA A 73 7.87 -11.62 -13.29
C ALA A 73 8.34 -12.95 -12.65
N GLN A 74 7.61 -13.45 -11.66
CA GLN A 74 7.90 -14.71 -10.95
C GLN A 74 7.93 -15.94 -11.85
N CYS A 75 7.02 -16.04 -12.84
CA CYS A 75 6.99 -17.17 -13.75
C CYS A 75 8.00 -17.06 -14.91
N TYR A 76 8.60 -15.89 -15.10
CA TYR A 76 9.67 -15.68 -16.08
C TYR A 76 11.06 -15.88 -15.47
N ASP A 77 11.33 -15.27 -14.30
CA ASP A 77 12.62 -15.37 -13.60
C ASP A 77 12.41 -15.39 -12.06
N PRO A 78 12.03 -16.54 -11.48
CA PRO A 78 11.72 -16.64 -10.06
C PRO A 78 12.91 -16.31 -9.15
N GLN A 79 14.15 -16.45 -9.66
CA GLN A 79 15.34 -16.09 -8.89
C GLN A 79 15.50 -14.57 -8.78
N LYS A 80 15.34 -13.83 -9.88
CA LYS A 80 15.42 -12.36 -9.89
C LYS A 80 14.26 -11.69 -9.21
N PHE A 81 13.09 -12.33 -9.18
CA PHE A 81 11.92 -11.80 -8.51
C PHE A 81 11.68 -12.42 -7.14
N SER A 82 12.53 -13.32 -6.62
CA SER A 82 12.34 -13.95 -5.30
C SER A 82 12.04 -12.96 -4.16
N PRO A 83 11.43 -13.42 -3.04
CA PRO A 83 11.17 -12.56 -1.87
C PRO A 83 12.42 -11.80 -1.37
N MET A 84 13.60 -12.42 -1.50
CA MET A 84 14.88 -11.81 -1.16
C MET A 84 15.27 -10.66 -2.10
N ARG A 85 14.94 -10.77 -3.40
CA ARG A 85 15.16 -9.69 -4.38
C ARG A 85 14.16 -8.56 -4.23
N TYR A 86 12.89 -8.90 -4.03
CA TYR A 86 11.83 -7.95 -3.68
C TYR A 86 12.27 -7.04 -2.52
N ILE A 87 12.75 -7.64 -1.42
CA ILE A 87 13.16 -6.86 -0.25
C ILE A 87 14.49 -6.11 -0.46
N LEU A 88 15.41 -6.64 -1.26
CA LEU A 88 16.63 -5.95 -1.65
C LEU A 88 16.33 -4.65 -2.41
N HIS A 89 15.40 -4.70 -3.36
CA HIS A 89 14.99 -3.52 -4.15
C HIS A 89 14.33 -2.46 -3.26
N LEU A 90 13.42 -2.87 -2.38
CA LEU A 90 12.82 -1.97 -1.40
C LEU A 90 13.86 -1.37 -0.45
N ARG A 91 14.79 -2.16 0.08
CA ARG A 91 15.87 -1.66 0.96
C ARG A 91 16.70 -0.60 0.27
N ARG A 92 17.14 -0.84 -0.98
CA ARG A 92 17.90 0.15 -1.76
C ARG A 92 17.12 1.45 -1.97
N THR A 93 15.83 1.33 -2.25
CA THR A 93 14.93 2.48 -2.45
C THR A 93 14.78 3.30 -1.16
N LEU A 94 14.52 2.64 -0.04
CA LEU A 94 14.34 3.28 1.26
C LEU A 94 15.64 3.91 1.77
N ASP A 95 16.78 3.23 1.61
CA ASP A 95 18.11 3.77 1.95
C ASP A 95 18.41 5.04 1.12
N PHE A 96 18.08 5.04 -0.18
CA PHE A 96 18.20 6.23 -1.03
C PHE A 96 17.30 7.37 -0.54
N LEU A 97 16.03 7.11 -0.25
CA LEU A 97 15.10 8.14 0.24
C LEU A 97 15.57 8.75 1.57
N LYS A 98 16.11 7.92 2.48
CA LYS A 98 16.69 8.37 3.75
C LYS A 98 17.81 9.38 3.55
N ILE A 99 18.68 9.14 2.57
CA ILE A 99 19.80 10.03 2.25
C ILE A 99 19.29 11.29 1.53
N ALA A 100 18.33 11.14 0.61
CA ALA A 100 17.95 12.19 -0.31
C ALA A 100 16.92 13.19 0.24
N LEU A 101 16.09 12.77 1.19
CA LEU A 101 14.96 13.55 1.71
C LEU A 101 14.96 13.60 3.25
N PRO A 102 15.38 14.72 3.88
CA PRO A 102 15.16 14.91 5.32
C PRO A 102 13.66 15.00 5.62
N ARG A 103 13.21 14.97 6.87
CA ARG A 103 11.79 15.13 7.29
C ARG A 103 10.81 14.31 6.44
N THR A 104 11.00 13.00 6.40
CA THR A 104 10.20 12.09 5.57
C THR A 104 9.69 10.91 6.38
N LEU A 105 8.39 10.69 6.33
CA LEU A 105 7.76 9.44 6.78
C LEU A 105 7.39 8.63 5.54
N VAL A 106 7.87 7.40 5.47
CA VAL A 106 7.52 6.46 4.41
C VAL A 106 6.50 5.46 4.93
N ASN A 107 5.32 5.43 4.33
CA ASN A 107 4.36 4.33 4.47
C ASN A 107 4.77 3.22 3.50
N LEU A 108 5.27 2.11 4.02
CA LEU A 108 5.48 0.90 3.23
C LEU A 108 4.25 0.01 3.32
N VAL A 109 3.49 -0.09 2.22
CA VAL A 109 2.41 -1.06 2.09
C VAL A 109 3.02 -2.32 1.48
N PRO A 110 2.91 -3.49 2.13
CA PRO A 110 3.51 -4.70 1.60
C PRO A 110 2.74 -5.19 0.36
N ALA A 111 3.27 -6.19 -0.34
CA ALA A 111 2.64 -6.74 -1.53
C ALA A 111 1.21 -7.23 -1.24
N LEU A 112 0.29 -6.96 -2.16
CA LEU A 112 -1.06 -7.52 -2.15
C LEU A 112 -0.99 -9.02 -2.46
N ASP A 113 -1.78 -9.83 -1.74
CA ASP A 113 -2.08 -11.19 -2.17
C ASP A 113 -2.96 -11.13 -3.43
N VAL A 114 -2.36 -11.39 -4.59
CA VAL A 114 -3.02 -11.19 -5.89
C VAL A 114 -4.12 -12.22 -6.17
N THR A 115 -4.33 -13.21 -5.28
CA THR A 115 -5.46 -14.14 -5.36
C THR A 115 -6.81 -13.49 -5.07
N VAL A 116 -6.83 -12.21 -4.67
CA VAL A 116 -8.08 -11.40 -4.66
C VAL A 116 -8.83 -11.46 -5.99
N SER A 117 -8.10 -11.57 -7.11
CA SER A 117 -8.64 -11.63 -8.47
C SER A 117 -9.53 -12.85 -8.74
N ILE A 118 -9.29 -13.97 -8.06
CA ILE A 118 -10.10 -15.18 -8.20
C ILE A 118 -11.23 -15.27 -7.18
N ARG A 119 -11.26 -14.34 -6.22
CA ARG A 119 -12.27 -14.24 -5.16
C ARG A 119 -13.36 -13.21 -5.47
N VAL A 120 -13.28 -12.54 -6.61
CA VAL A 120 -14.33 -11.66 -7.13
C VAL A 120 -15.13 -12.35 -8.24
N THR A 121 -16.33 -11.88 -8.51
CA THR A 121 -17.11 -12.33 -9.68
C THR A 121 -16.37 -12.00 -10.97
N ARG A 122 -16.00 -13.01 -11.75
CA ARG A 122 -15.26 -12.85 -13.01
C ARG A 122 -16.21 -12.52 -14.17
N SER A 123 -16.07 -11.31 -14.71
CA SER A 123 -16.73 -10.90 -15.95
C SER A 123 -16.07 -11.57 -17.18
N THR A 124 -16.73 -11.50 -18.34
CA THR A 124 -16.11 -11.92 -19.62
C THR A 124 -14.79 -11.19 -19.88
N MET A 125 -14.72 -9.90 -19.56
CA MET A 125 -13.47 -9.13 -19.70
C MET A 125 -12.39 -9.57 -18.71
N CYS A 126 -12.74 -9.88 -17.47
CA CYS A 126 -11.81 -10.46 -16.51
C CYS A 126 -11.24 -11.80 -17.01
N ASN A 127 -12.05 -12.64 -17.65
CA ASN A 127 -11.56 -13.90 -18.21
C ASN A 127 -10.55 -13.68 -19.36
N ILE A 128 -10.75 -12.64 -20.17
CA ILE A 128 -9.86 -12.29 -21.29
C ILE A 128 -8.59 -11.58 -20.83
N LEU A 129 -8.70 -10.63 -19.91
CA LEU A 129 -7.61 -9.71 -19.54
C LEU A 129 -6.75 -10.22 -18.39
N HIS A 130 -7.32 -10.99 -17.45
CA HIS A 130 -6.56 -11.46 -16.29
C HIS A 130 -5.30 -12.28 -16.67
N PRO A 131 -5.31 -13.14 -17.70
CA PRO A 131 -4.08 -13.81 -18.17
C PRO A 131 -3.00 -12.86 -18.68
N LEU A 132 -3.36 -11.67 -19.17
CA LEU A 132 -2.40 -10.67 -19.64
C LEU A 132 -1.74 -9.92 -18.48
N TYR A 133 -2.54 -9.56 -17.46
CA TYR A 133 -2.04 -8.81 -16.31
C TYR A 133 -1.43 -9.69 -15.22
N CYS A 134 -1.87 -10.93 -15.10
CA CYS A 134 -1.40 -11.87 -14.08
C CYS A 134 -1.15 -13.27 -14.67
N ALA A 135 -0.26 -13.33 -15.66
CA ALA A 135 0.10 -14.56 -16.38
C ALA A 135 0.46 -15.73 -15.45
N CYS A 136 1.20 -15.48 -14.36
CA CYS A 136 1.63 -16.53 -13.45
C CYS A 136 0.45 -17.21 -12.71
N MET A 137 -0.69 -16.52 -12.56
CA MET A 137 -1.92 -17.10 -12.00
C MET A 137 -2.66 -18.06 -12.93
N HIS A 138 -2.15 -18.28 -14.16
CA HIS A 138 -2.73 -19.21 -15.15
C HIS A 138 -1.74 -20.28 -15.61
N GLN A 139 -0.64 -20.49 -14.88
CA GLN A 139 0.37 -21.50 -15.21
C GLN A 139 0.47 -22.57 -14.10
N GLY A 140 0.61 -23.84 -14.49
CA GLY A 140 0.73 -24.96 -13.56
C GLY A 140 -0.61 -25.48 -13.04
N SER A 141 -0.56 -26.36 -12.01
CA SER A 141 -1.74 -27.10 -11.53
C SER A 141 -2.57 -26.35 -10.49
N ARG A 142 -1.91 -25.67 -9.54
CA ARG A 142 -2.55 -24.87 -8.46
C ARG A 142 -1.90 -23.49 -8.31
N PRO A 143 -1.88 -22.67 -9.38
CA PRO A 143 -1.20 -21.37 -9.37
C PRO A 143 -1.64 -20.46 -8.23
N GLU A 144 -2.91 -20.54 -7.81
CA GLU A 144 -3.43 -19.73 -6.72
C GLU A 144 -2.75 -20.00 -5.37
N ILE A 145 -2.38 -21.25 -5.09
CA ILE A 145 -1.72 -21.60 -3.82
C ILE A 145 -0.29 -21.08 -3.82
N GLU A 146 0.46 -21.36 -4.89
CA GLU A 146 1.85 -20.90 -5.01
C GLU A 146 1.93 -19.38 -4.99
N THR A 147 0.99 -18.71 -5.66
CA THR A 147 0.92 -17.25 -5.70
C THR A 147 0.57 -16.64 -4.35
N SER A 148 -0.39 -17.20 -3.60
CA SER A 148 -0.68 -16.72 -2.23
C SER A 148 0.53 -16.94 -1.32
N LYS A 149 1.21 -18.09 -1.42
CA LYS A 149 2.42 -18.39 -0.66
C LYS A 149 3.54 -17.37 -0.94
N ILE A 150 3.82 -17.08 -2.21
CA ILE A 150 4.82 -16.09 -2.59
C ILE A 150 4.43 -14.68 -2.08
N SER A 151 3.15 -14.30 -2.20
CA SER A 151 2.64 -13.03 -1.68
C SER A 151 2.90 -12.89 -0.16
N GLN A 152 2.63 -13.95 0.60
CA GLN A 152 2.89 -13.97 2.04
C GLN A 152 4.39 -13.90 2.36
N LEU A 153 5.25 -14.57 1.59
CA LEU A 153 6.71 -14.46 1.76
C LEU A 153 7.23 -13.05 1.48
N TYR A 154 6.67 -12.34 0.50
CA TYR A 154 7.00 -10.94 0.24
C TYR A 154 6.56 -10.03 1.41
N GLN A 155 5.34 -10.24 1.91
CA GLN A 155 4.83 -9.51 3.08
C GLN A 155 5.72 -9.73 4.31
N GLN A 156 6.10 -10.98 4.60
CA GLN A 156 7.01 -11.32 5.70
C GLN A 156 8.39 -10.68 5.53
N ALA A 157 8.94 -10.64 4.30
CA ALA A 157 10.21 -9.98 4.03
C ALA A 157 10.13 -8.46 4.28
N ALA A 158 9.03 -7.80 3.87
CA ALA A 158 8.78 -6.39 4.14
C ALA A 158 8.64 -6.11 5.64
N GLU A 159 7.90 -6.95 6.37
CA GLU A 159 7.74 -6.90 7.82
C GLU A 159 9.10 -7.01 8.51
N ALA A 160 9.91 -8.01 8.18
CA ALA A 160 11.24 -8.23 8.76
C ALA A 160 12.16 -7.02 8.55
N LEU A 161 12.17 -6.43 7.34
CA LEU A 161 12.98 -5.24 7.07
C LEU A 161 12.58 -4.05 7.95
N VAL A 162 11.28 -3.73 8.03
CA VAL A 162 10.80 -2.55 8.76
C VAL A 162 10.90 -2.76 10.28
N HIS A 163 10.51 -3.94 10.78
CA HIS A 163 10.54 -4.25 12.21
C HIS A 163 11.93 -4.49 12.77
N SER A 164 12.96 -4.64 11.92
CA SER A 164 14.37 -4.66 12.35
C SER A 164 14.82 -3.38 13.07
N GLY A 165 14.06 -2.29 12.95
CA GLY A 165 14.42 -0.98 13.52
C GLY A 165 15.44 -0.19 12.70
N ARG A 166 15.83 -0.68 11.51
CA ARG A 166 16.83 -0.04 10.63
C ARG A 166 16.55 1.45 10.37
N TYR A 167 15.28 1.84 10.32
CA TYR A 167 14.83 3.20 10.01
C TYR A 167 14.29 3.97 11.23
N ASP A 168 14.54 3.49 12.45
CA ASP A 168 14.05 4.09 13.70
C ASP A 168 15.12 4.88 14.47
N ASN A 169 16.20 5.24 13.78
CA ASN A 169 17.40 5.87 14.35
C ASN A 169 17.58 7.32 13.91
N SER A 170 16.51 7.98 13.45
CA SER A 170 16.54 9.37 13.03
C SER A 170 15.26 10.09 13.46
N PRO A 171 15.34 11.34 13.95
CA PRO A 171 14.16 12.16 14.21
C PRO A 171 13.51 12.69 12.92
N ASP A 172 14.24 12.68 11.79
CA ASP A 172 13.83 13.28 10.53
C ASP A 172 13.46 12.25 9.46
N PHE A 173 13.64 10.96 9.69
CA PHE A 173 13.28 9.92 8.72
C PHE A 173 12.86 8.63 9.41
N THR A 174 11.75 8.06 8.95
CA THR A 174 11.34 6.72 9.37
C THR A 174 10.50 6.01 8.30
N VAL A 175 10.44 4.69 8.39
CA VAL A 175 9.61 3.83 7.54
C VAL A 175 8.66 3.08 8.45
N VAL A 176 7.36 3.19 8.16
CA VAL A 176 6.30 2.51 8.90
C VAL A 176 5.58 1.56 7.97
N LEU A 177 5.50 0.29 8.36
CA LEU A 177 4.73 -0.71 7.64
C LEU A 177 3.23 -0.47 7.88
N GLN A 178 2.43 -0.49 6.81
CA GLN A 178 0.98 -0.33 6.87
C GLN A 178 0.31 -1.64 6.40
N PRO A 179 0.00 -2.57 7.32
CA PRO A 179 -0.38 -3.94 7.00
C PRO A 179 -1.82 -4.12 6.51
N PHE A 180 -2.64 -3.07 6.39
CA PHE A 180 -4.06 -3.20 6.01
C PHE A 180 -4.28 -4.04 4.74
N ILE A 181 -3.35 -4.07 3.80
CA ILE A 181 -3.52 -4.88 2.58
C ILE A 181 -3.66 -6.40 2.88
N LYS A 182 -3.17 -6.86 4.03
CA LYS A 182 -3.29 -8.25 4.51
C LYS A 182 -4.73 -8.65 4.85
N LEU A 183 -5.62 -7.67 5.03
CA LEU A 183 -7.07 -7.88 5.17
C LEU A 183 -7.67 -8.65 3.98
N PHE A 184 -7.01 -8.57 2.82
CA PHE A 184 -7.43 -9.21 1.58
C PHE A 184 -6.74 -10.55 1.32
N ASN A 185 -5.79 -10.97 2.16
CA ASN A 185 -5.15 -12.28 2.03
C ASN A 185 -6.21 -13.40 2.08
N ALA A 186 -5.93 -14.51 1.41
CA ALA A 186 -6.73 -15.72 1.61
C ALA A 186 -6.60 -16.20 3.08
N PRO A 187 -7.71 -16.32 3.84
CA PRO A 187 -7.66 -16.73 5.25
C PRO A 187 -7.43 -18.24 5.42
N ASN A 188 -7.49 -19.01 4.34
CA ASN A 188 -7.33 -20.46 4.29
C ASN A 188 -6.16 -20.84 3.37
N THR A 189 -5.77 -22.11 3.39
CA THR A 189 -4.70 -22.63 2.52
C THR A 189 -5.09 -22.71 1.04
N ASP A 190 -6.38 -22.61 0.72
CA ASP A 190 -6.92 -22.68 -0.64
C ASP A 190 -7.71 -21.42 -0.98
N PRO A 191 -7.10 -20.44 -1.67
CA PRO A 191 -7.73 -19.18 -2.01
C PRO A 191 -9.08 -19.30 -2.74
N ARG A 192 -9.38 -20.42 -3.41
CA ARG A 192 -10.67 -20.67 -4.06
C ARG A 192 -11.81 -20.91 -3.07
N ARG A 193 -11.49 -21.37 -1.86
CA ARG A 193 -12.46 -21.60 -0.78
C ARG A 193 -12.63 -20.38 0.11
N ALA A 194 -11.86 -19.32 -0.13
CA ALA A 194 -11.93 -18.11 0.67
C ALA A 194 -13.24 -17.35 0.41
N PRO A 195 -13.72 -16.54 1.38
CA PRO A 195 -14.87 -15.69 1.16
C PRO A 195 -14.69 -14.78 -0.06
N SER A 196 -15.78 -14.60 -0.81
CA SER A 196 -15.79 -13.71 -1.96
C SER A 196 -15.57 -12.25 -1.54
N ILE A 197 -14.98 -11.49 -2.45
CA ILE A 197 -14.71 -10.06 -2.30
C ILE A 197 -15.69 -9.30 -3.17
N ASP A 198 -16.15 -8.13 -2.69
CA ASP A 198 -17.01 -7.24 -3.46
C ASP A 198 -16.34 -6.85 -4.77
N SER A 199 -16.88 -7.36 -5.88
CA SER A 199 -16.40 -7.10 -7.25
C SER A 199 -16.30 -5.62 -7.61
N SER A 200 -17.03 -4.72 -6.92
CA SER A 200 -16.94 -3.28 -7.19
C SER A 200 -15.63 -2.64 -6.68
N LEU A 201 -14.80 -3.39 -5.94
CA LEU A 201 -13.47 -2.97 -5.50
C LEU A 201 -12.41 -3.11 -6.61
N VAL A 202 -12.71 -3.82 -7.68
CA VAL A 202 -11.80 -3.98 -8.82
C VAL A 202 -12.46 -3.46 -10.09
N THR A 203 -11.66 -3.17 -11.11
CA THR A 203 -12.19 -2.82 -12.43
C THR A 203 -12.67 -4.08 -13.17
N TYR A 204 -13.16 -3.90 -14.40
CA TYR A 204 -13.67 -4.99 -15.23
C TYR A 204 -12.63 -6.07 -15.54
N ASP A 205 -11.34 -5.79 -15.37
CA ASP A 205 -10.23 -6.73 -15.53
C ASP A 205 -9.96 -7.63 -14.32
N CYS A 206 -10.72 -7.45 -13.22
CA CYS A 206 -10.59 -8.16 -11.93
C CYS A 206 -9.18 -8.12 -11.29
N PHE A 207 -8.33 -7.20 -11.72
CA PHE A 207 -6.94 -7.09 -11.29
C PHE A 207 -6.63 -5.71 -10.69
N HIS A 208 -6.91 -4.64 -11.44
CA HIS A 208 -6.68 -3.28 -10.96
C HIS A 208 -7.80 -2.84 -10.03
N PHE A 209 -7.45 -2.04 -9.02
CA PHE A 209 -8.44 -1.45 -8.14
C PHE A 209 -9.33 -0.46 -8.90
N SER A 210 -10.64 -0.51 -8.64
CA SER A 210 -11.54 0.55 -9.11
C SER A 210 -11.29 1.83 -8.32
N GLN A 211 -11.96 2.93 -8.69
CA GLN A 211 -11.97 4.12 -7.83
C GLN A 211 -12.45 3.78 -6.41
N LYS A 212 -13.43 2.86 -6.29
CA LYS A 212 -13.90 2.35 -4.99
C LYS A 212 -12.88 1.42 -4.32
N GLY A 213 -12.08 0.64 -5.06
CA GLY A 213 -11.01 -0.20 -4.51
C GLY A 213 -9.81 0.58 -4.02
N HIS A 214 -9.35 1.53 -4.84
CA HIS A 214 -8.42 2.57 -4.42
C HIS A 214 -8.98 3.34 -3.23
N ALA A 215 -10.31 3.24 -3.02
CA ALA A 215 -10.99 3.83 -1.90
C ALA A 215 -11.18 3.02 -0.63
N LEU A 216 -11.43 1.74 -0.82
CA LEU A 216 -11.97 0.80 0.14
C LEU A 216 -12.93 1.40 1.18
N ASP A 217 -14.07 1.76 0.58
CA ASP A 217 -15.46 1.70 1.01
C ASP A 217 -15.97 0.24 0.80
N VAL A 218 -16.41 -0.49 1.84
CA VAL A 218 -17.02 -1.84 1.75
C VAL A 218 -18.56 -1.82 1.90
N VAL A 219 -19.28 -1.88 0.77
CA VAL A 219 -20.76 -1.89 0.71
C VAL A 219 -21.31 -3.29 0.99
N ASN A 220 -22.24 -3.39 1.95
CA ASN A 220 -23.12 -4.55 2.09
C ASN A 220 -24.31 -4.40 1.12
N LYS A 221 -24.36 -5.20 0.05
CA LYS A 221 -25.47 -5.23 -0.92
C LYS A 221 -26.73 -5.93 -0.37
N ASN A 222 -27.28 -5.45 0.74
CA ASN A 222 -28.56 -5.94 1.28
C ASN A 222 -29.59 -4.84 1.59
N LEU A 223 -29.43 -3.61 1.11
CA LEU A 223 -30.44 -2.56 1.25
C LEU A 223 -30.55 -1.77 -0.05
N GLY A 224 -31.74 -1.83 -0.67
CA GLY A 224 -32.07 -1.18 -1.94
C GLY A 224 -32.26 0.32 -1.83
N ASP A 225 -31.25 1.05 -1.36
CA ASP A 225 -31.33 2.51 -1.23
C ASP A 225 -30.36 3.22 -2.18
N ARG A 226 -30.92 3.90 -3.19
CA ARG A 226 -30.22 4.82 -4.09
C ARG A 226 -30.04 6.16 -3.37
N LYS A 227 -29.01 6.29 -2.53
CA LYS A 227 -28.60 7.60 -2.01
C LYS A 227 -27.09 7.82 -2.16
N ARG A 228 -26.77 8.97 -2.76
CA ARG A 228 -25.46 9.59 -3.07
C ARG A 228 -24.25 8.97 -2.35
N HIS A 229 -23.34 8.43 -3.16
CA HIS A 229 -22.01 7.98 -2.75
C HIS A 229 -21.08 9.16 -2.44
N THR A 230 -20.60 9.26 -1.21
CA THR A 230 -19.40 10.02 -0.85
C THR A 230 -18.21 9.07 -0.79
N ASN A 231 -17.32 9.16 -1.77
CA ASN A 231 -16.13 8.33 -1.91
C ASN A 231 -15.07 8.70 -0.85
N HIS A 232 -14.54 7.75 -0.06
CA HIS A 232 -13.47 8.05 0.93
C HIS A 232 -12.28 7.11 0.85
N PRO A 233 -11.28 7.43 -0.02
CA PRO A 233 -10.36 6.45 -0.52
C PRO A 233 -9.18 5.92 0.31
N ALA A 234 -8.81 6.67 1.33
CA ALA A 234 -7.58 6.44 2.06
C ALA A 234 -7.85 5.77 3.42
N ASN A 235 -9.05 5.25 3.68
CA ASN A 235 -9.50 5.04 5.07
C ASN A 235 -8.70 3.97 5.82
N LEU A 236 -8.47 2.80 5.22
CA LEU A 236 -7.71 1.72 5.86
C LEU A 236 -6.25 2.13 6.13
N LEU A 237 -5.58 2.72 5.13
CA LEU A 237 -4.23 3.27 5.28
C LEU A 237 -4.20 4.40 6.32
N TRP A 238 -5.18 5.29 6.30
CA TRP A 238 -5.32 6.41 7.24
C TRP A 238 -5.47 5.92 8.67
N ASN A 239 -6.38 4.98 8.90
CA ASN A 239 -6.57 4.38 10.21
C ASN A 239 -5.30 3.65 10.67
N ASN A 240 -4.65 2.88 9.80
CA ASN A 240 -3.37 2.25 10.10
C ASN A 240 -2.29 3.28 10.49
N MET A 241 -2.23 4.46 9.87
CA MET A 241 -1.32 5.53 10.30
C MET A 241 -1.62 6.06 11.72
N LEU A 242 -2.89 5.98 12.15
CA LEU A 242 -3.36 6.45 13.46
C LEU A 242 -3.53 5.33 14.49
N GLU A 243 -3.06 4.12 14.18
CA GLU A 243 -3.00 2.98 15.10
C GLU A 243 -1.53 2.72 15.52
N PRO A 244 -1.27 2.44 16.82
CA PRO A 244 0.08 2.16 17.27
C PRO A 244 0.67 0.94 16.56
N VAL A 245 1.95 1.02 16.21
CA VAL A 245 2.71 -0.10 15.64
C VAL A 245 2.57 -1.31 16.56
N GLY A 246 2.26 -2.48 15.96
CA GLY A 246 1.98 -3.73 16.65
C GLY A 246 0.56 -3.85 17.20
N ASN A 247 -0.29 -2.86 16.97
CA ASN A 247 -1.75 -2.95 17.13
C ASN A 247 -2.47 -2.27 15.94
N LYS A 248 -1.83 -2.34 14.76
CA LYS A 248 -2.43 -1.88 13.49
C LYS A 248 -3.40 -2.94 13.00
N THR A 249 -4.52 -2.51 12.46
CA THR A 249 -5.53 -3.38 11.86
C THR A 249 -4.93 -4.13 10.66
N ASP A 250 -4.87 -5.45 10.74
CA ASP A 250 -4.39 -6.36 9.68
C ASP A 250 -5.31 -7.57 9.44
N ARG A 251 -6.44 -7.64 10.14
CA ARG A 251 -7.46 -8.70 10.06
C ARG A 251 -8.87 -8.13 10.21
N GLY A 252 -9.84 -8.79 9.57
CA GLY A 252 -11.26 -8.41 9.60
C GLY A 252 -11.56 -7.17 8.75
N LEU A 253 -12.20 -7.37 7.60
CA LEU A 253 -12.58 -6.26 6.72
C LEU A 253 -13.70 -5.42 7.39
N PRO A 254 -13.44 -4.16 7.79
CA PRO A 254 -14.48 -3.31 8.35
C PRO A 254 -15.47 -2.88 7.26
N ARG A 255 -16.67 -2.44 7.67
CA ARG A 255 -17.63 -1.83 6.74
C ARG A 255 -17.10 -0.48 6.23
N THR A 256 -17.65 -0.01 5.11
CA THR A 256 -17.39 1.34 4.58
C THR A 256 -17.43 2.38 5.67
N LEU A 257 -16.30 3.06 5.86
CA LEU A 257 -16.22 4.23 6.74
C LEU A 257 -16.81 3.98 8.13
N GLU A 258 -16.83 2.71 8.55
CA GLU A 258 -17.31 2.31 9.88
C GLU A 258 -16.58 3.09 10.96
N LYS A 259 -15.30 3.34 10.70
CA LYS A 259 -14.43 4.16 11.52
C LYS A 259 -13.52 4.99 10.64
N ILE A 260 -13.41 6.27 10.96
CA ILE A 260 -12.35 7.17 10.48
C ILE A 260 -11.66 7.71 11.73
N LEU A 261 -10.42 7.31 11.97
CA LEU A 261 -9.65 7.77 13.11
C LEU A 261 -9.25 9.23 12.93
N CYS A 262 -9.28 9.97 14.04
CA CYS A 262 -8.77 11.33 14.13
C CYS A 262 -7.66 11.36 15.20
N PRO A 263 -6.63 12.20 15.03
CA PRO A 263 -5.67 12.46 16.10
C PRO A 263 -6.39 12.96 17.36
N THR A 264 -5.88 12.57 18.52
CA THR A 264 -6.39 13.02 19.84
C THR A 264 -5.32 13.83 20.56
N GLU A 265 -5.68 14.47 21.68
CA GLU A 265 -4.68 15.18 22.51
C GLU A 265 -3.57 14.25 23.01
N ASN A 266 -3.90 12.99 23.32
CA ASN A 266 -2.95 11.98 23.77
C ASN A 266 -2.18 11.32 22.60
N ALA A 267 -2.71 11.37 21.37
CA ALA A 267 -2.07 10.81 20.18
C ALA A 267 -2.23 11.74 18.96
N PRO A 268 -1.54 12.89 18.93
CA PRO A 268 -1.71 13.90 17.88
C PRO A 268 -0.94 13.60 16.58
N TYR A 269 -0.06 12.59 16.56
CA TYR A 269 0.85 12.29 15.46
C TYR A 269 0.60 10.91 14.81
N ILE A 270 1.08 10.74 13.59
CA ILE A 270 1.16 9.43 12.92
C ILE A 270 2.04 8.50 13.77
N PHE A 271 1.56 7.28 14.01
CA PHE A 271 2.30 6.29 14.78
C PHE A 271 3.48 5.72 14.00
N THR A 272 4.65 5.76 14.64
CA THR A 272 5.93 5.19 14.20
C THR A 272 6.36 4.11 15.19
N ASN A 273 7.37 3.31 14.85
CA ASN A 273 7.89 2.28 15.77
C ASN A 273 8.39 2.90 17.08
N VAL A 274 8.94 4.13 17.03
CA VAL A 274 9.47 4.85 18.19
C VAL A 274 8.33 5.35 19.09
N ASN A 275 7.41 6.14 18.55
CA ASN A 275 6.37 6.76 19.38
C ASN A 275 5.30 5.76 19.88
N SER A 276 5.14 4.62 19.19
CA SER A 276 4.22 3.56 19.64
C SER A 276 4.72 2.88 20.92
N ARG A 277 6.04 2.75 21.10
CA ARG A 277 6.63 2.21 22.34
C ARG A 277 6.32 3.14 23.51
N TYR A 278 6.54 4.44 23.32
CA TYR A 278 6.25 5.44 24.34
C TYR A 278 4.76 5.47 24.69
N PHE A 279 3.88 5.55 23.69
CA PHE A 279 2.43 5.56 23.88
C PHE A 279 1.90 4.33 24.64
N ARG A 280 2.49 3.14 24.43
CA ARG A 280 2.11 1.94 25.20
C ARG A 280 2.45 2.03 26.69
N MET A 281 3.52 2.73 27.04
CA MET A 281 3.95 2.88 28.43
C MET A 281 3.20 3.99 29.16
N THR A 282 2.90 5.10 28.46
CA THR A 282 2.40 6.34 29.08
C THR A 282 0.97 6.68 28.72
N GLY A 283 0.39 6.04 27.70
CA GLY A 283 -0.89 6.43 27.12
C GLY A 283 -0.85 7.72 26.30
N ARG A 284 0.35 8.30 26.05
CA ARG A 284 0.54 9.59 25.39
C ARG A 284 1.70 9.55 24.39
N GLN A 285 1.61 10.31 23.30
CA GLN A 285 2.70 10.44 22.31
C GLN A 285 3.60 11.65 22.57
N ASP A 286 3.08 12.68 23.26
CA ASP A 286 3.82 13.86 23.68
C ASP A 286 4.73 13.54 24.87
N GLY A 287 6.02 13.88 24.77
CA GLY A 287 7.04 13.53 25.77
C GLY A 287 8.25 12.76 25.22
N ILE A 288 8.28 12.49 23.92
CA ILE A 288 9.50 12.04 23.23
C ILE A 288 10.40 13.26 23.06
N VAL A 289 11.31 13.47 24.02
CA VAL A 289 12.39 14.46 23.97
C VAL A 289 13.60 13.86 23.26
#